data_AF-A0A482ULL4-F1
#
_entry.id   AF-A0A482ULL4-F1
#
_cell.length_a   1.000
_cell.length_b   1.000
_cell.length_c   1.000
_cell.angle_alpha   90.00
_cell.angle_beta   90.00
_cell.angle_gamma   90.00
#
_symmetry.space_group_name_H-M   'P 1'
#
loop_
_entity.id
_entity.type
_entity.pdbx_description
1 polymer ?
#
loop_
_entity_poly.entity_id
_entity_poly.type
_entity_poly.pdbx_seq_one_letter_code
_entity_poly.pdbx_strand_id
1 'polypeptide(L)'
;MLSLSIIFLCIVILGAMAMAHASWVKMEDMKESHLQQAGVVWGGRVARDTEHTCVFFIKNPRQEELTRLANDIADPKSPNYGKHLTKQQVDEMSSNPEGEAAIESFLTSLGARIDKKSSSNIVATAPISVWETALNTEFFEVEAPAAPGQTLQRARTYSLPDTVAQHVNMVTNTVQMPVRISRGPVMGGRVRGV
;
A
#
# COMPACT_ATOMS: atom_id res chain seq x y z
N MET A 1 15.84 -46.60 -39.08
CA MET A 1 14.49 -46.12 -38.70
C MET A 1 14.37 -46.03 -37.18
N LEU A 2 15.23 -45.21 -36.55
CA LEU A 2 15.09 -44.84 -35.14
C LEU A 2 14.12 -43.66 -35.07
N SER A 3 12.86 -44.06 -34.95
CA SER A 3 11.66 -43.40 -34.46
C SER A 3 11.67 -41.87 -34.29
N LEU A 4 10.90 -41.21 -35.19
CA LEU A 4 10.34 -39.86 -35.06
C LEU A 4 9.70 -39.59 -33.67
N SER A 5 9.35 -40.62 -32.90
CA SER A 5 8.76 -40.50 -31.57
C SER A 5 9.70 -39.93 -30.50
N ILE A 6 11.03 -40.04 -30.66
CA ILE A 6 11.98 -39.47 -29.67
C ILE A 6 12.09 -37.95 -29.84
N ILE A 7 12.01 -37.46 -31.08
CA ILE A 7 12.04 -36.02 -31.39
C ILE A 7 10.76 -35.34 -30.89
N PHE A 8 9.61 -36.02 -31.01
CA PHE A 8 8.35 -35.52 -30.43
C PHE A 8 8.37 -35.47 -28.90
N LEU A 9 9.04 -36.44 -28.24
CA LEU A 9 9.17 -36.44 -26.78
C LEU A 9 10.06 -35.29 -26.27
N CYS A 10 11.09 -34.88 -27.03
CA CYS A 10 11.93 -33.73 -26.67
C CYS A 10 11.20 -32.38 -26.85
N ILE A 11 10.32 -32.24 -27.84
CA ILE A 11 9.57 -30.99 -28.08
C ILE A 11 8.47 -30.79 -27.03
N VAL A 12 7.87 -31.87 -26.52
CA VAL A 12 6.85 -31.78 -25.46
C VAL A 12 7.47 -31.39 -24.10
N ILE A 13 8.75 -31.72 -23.85
CA ILE A 13 9.44 -31.36 -22.60
C ILE A 13 10.01 -29.93 -22.63
N LEU A 14 10.25 -29.35 -23.82
CA LEU A 14 10.65 -27.95 -24.00
C LEU A 14 9.47 -26.94 -23.92
N GLY A 15 8.25 -27.43 -23.74
CA GLY A 15 7.07 -26.64 -23.36
C GLY A 15 6.92 -26.45 -21.85
N ALA A 16 7.98 -26.70 -21.06
CA ALA A 16 8.03 -26.32 -19.66
C ALA A 16 8.06 -24.79 -19.58
N MET A 17 6.85 -24.22 -19.49
CA MET A 17 6.50 -22.94 -18.90
C MET A 17 7.72 -22.19 -18.37
N ALA A 18 8.10 -21.10 -19.06
CA ALA A 18 8.72 -19.99 -18.37
C ALA A 18 7.70 -19.48 -17.36
N MET A 19 7.60 -20.14 -16.21
CA MET A 19 7.01 -19.54 -15.02
C MET A 19 7.92 -18.36 -14.76
N ALA A 20 7.47 -17.16 -15.14
CA ALA A 20 7.96 -15.94 -14.55
C ALA A 20 7.90 -16.20 -13.04
N HIS A 21 9.06 -16.46 -12.43
CA HIS A 21 9.15 -16.58 -10.99
C HIS A 21 8.80 -15.19 -10.49
N ALA A 22 7.54 -14.97 -10.13
CA ALA A 22 7.11 -13.76 -9.47
C ALA A 22 7.92 -13.69 -8.19
N SER A 23 8.96 -12.86 -8.19
CA SER A 23 9.74 -12.63 -6.98
C SER A 23 8.90 -11.73 -6.09
N TRP A 24 8.80 -12.07 -4.82
CA TRP A 24 7.99 -11.31 -3.87
C TRP A 24 8.87 -10.32 -3.13
N VAL A 25 8.46 -9.06 -3.12
CA VAL A 25 9.10 -8.00 -2.36
C VAL A 25 8.31 -7.78 -1.09
N LYS A 26 8.93 -8.04 0.07
CA LYS A 26 8.35 -7.66 1.37
C LYS A 26 8.27 -6.13 1.42
N MET A 27 7.06 -5.60 1.55
CA MET A 27 6.81 -4.16 1.47
C MET A 27 6.91 -3.50 2.83
N GLU A 28 6.11 -3.99 3.78
CA GLU A 28 6.10 -3.50 5.16
C GLU A 28 5.98 -4.67 6.12
N ASP A 29 6.61 -4.52 7.28
CA ASP A 29 6.23 -5.21 8.50
C ASP A 29 5.58 -4.25 9.49
N MET A 30 4.85 -4.84 10.43
CA MET A 30 4.37 -4.09 11.57
C MET A 30 5.57 -3.55 12.35
N LYS A 31 5.72 -2.23 12.32
CA LYS A 31 6.77 -1.53 13.06
C LYS A 31 6.61 -1.72 14.56
N GLU A 32 7.73 -1.80 15.28
CA GLU A 32 7.77 -1.86 16.74
C GLU A 32 7.00 -0.70 17.40
N SER A 33 6.97 0.47 16.77
CA SER A 33 6.18 1.62 17.26
C SER A 33 4.67 1.37 17.25
N HIS A 34 4.15 0.49 16.37
CA HIS A 34 2.76 0.06 16.39
C HIS A 34 2.51 -0.98 17.50
N LEU A 35 3.50 -1.84 17.79
CA LEU A 35 3.45 -2.76 18.93
C LEU A 35 3.43 -2.02 20.27
N GLN A 36 4.07 -0.84 20.34
CA GLN A 36 4.09 0.01 21.53
C GLN A 36 2.79 0.80 21.76
N GLN A 37 1.77 0.68 20.88
CA GLN A 37 0.44 1.16 21.22
C GLN A 37 -0.15 0.26 22.32
N ALA A 38 0.11 0.61 23.58
CA ALA A 38 -0.35 -0.13 24.74
C ALA A 38 -1.85 -0.43 24.63
N GLY A 39 -2.19 -1.73 24.65
CA GLY A 39 -3.56 -2.24 24.61
C GLY A 39 -4.06 -2.72 23.24
N VAL A 40 -3.22 -2.81 22.20
CA VAL A 40 -3.59 -3.53 20.96
C VAL A 40 -3.73 -5.02 21.25
N VAL A 41 -4.87 -5.61 20.88
CA VAL A 41 -5.16 -7.03 21.07
C VAL A 41 -5.40 -7.69 19.70
N TRP A 42 -4.65 -8.73 19.42
CA TRP A 42 -4.80 -9.54 18.22
C TRP A 42 -5.72 -10.74 18.52
N GLY A 43 -6.78 -10.88 17.72
CA GLY A 43 -7.73 -11.97 17.75
C GLY A 43 -7.42 -13.06 16.72
N GLY A 44 -8.47 -13.77 16.33
CA GLY A 44 -8.40 -14.86 15.36
C GLY A 44 -8.23 -14.39 13.91
N ARG A 45 -8.16 -15.37 12.99
CA ARG A 45 -8.17 -15.13 11.54
C ARG A 45 -9.49 -14.51 11.12
N VAL A 46 -9.42 -13.50 10.25
CA VAL A 46 -10.63 -12.91 9.65
C VAL A 46 -11.28 -13.94 8.72
N ALA A 47 -12.62 -13.94 8.67
CA ALA A 47 -13.35 -14.79 7.74
C ALA A 47 -12.98 -14.48 6.28
N ARG A 48 -12.74 -15.53 5.49
CA ARG A 48 -12.15 -15.48 4.14
C ARG A 48 -12.99 -14.71 3.12
N ASP A 49 -14.29 -14.64 3.33
CA ASP A 49 -15.31 -14.00 2.50
C ASP A 49 -15.65 -12.58 2.96
N THR A 50 -15.06 -12.11 4.06
CA THR A 50 -15.22 -10.72 4.52
C THR A 50 -14.66 -9.78 3.46
N GLU A 51 -15.49 -8.85 2.97
CA GLU A 51 -15.04 -7.77 2.09
C GLU A 51 -14.10 -6.85 2.86
N HIS A 52 -12.94 -6.56 2.27
CA HIS A 52 -11.95 -5.69 2.86
C HIS A 52 -11.42 -4.71 1.82
N THR A 53 -11.25 -3.46 2.22
CA THR A 53 -10.78 -2.39 1.33
C THR A 53 -9.32 -2.07 1.59
N CYS A 54 -8.49 -2.19 0.57
CA CYS A 54 -7.10 -1.77 0.57
C CYS A 54 -6.91 -0.52 -0.29
N VAL A 55 -5.97 0.34 0.11
CA VAL A 55 -5.61 1.54 -0.66
C VAL A 55 -4.16 1.44 -1.10
N PHE A 56 -3.94 1.35 -2.41
CA PHE A 56 -2.63 1.26 -3.02
C PHE A 56 -2.14 2.66 -3.33
N PHE A 57 -1.13 3.13 -2.60
CA PHE A 57 -0.49 4.42 -2.86
C PHE A 57 0.56 4.25 -3.95
N ILE A 58 0.39 5.01 -5.03
CA ILE A 58 1.25 4.97 -6.21
C ILE A 58 2.56 5.65 -5.84
N LYS A 59 3.68 4.97 -6.12
CA LYS A 59 5.01 5.52 -5.90
C LYS A 59 5.25 6.69 -6.84
N ASN A 60 5.66 7.83 -6.29
CA ASN A 60 6.09 8.97 -7.09
C ASN A 60 7.54 8.74 -7.59
N PRO A 61 7.79 8.63 -8.91
CA PRO A 61 9.12 8.39 -9.45
C PRO A 61 10.09 9.56 -9.21
N ARG A 62 9.57 10.77 -8.95
CA ARG A 62 10.34 12.00 -8.73
C ARG A 62 10.28 12.50 -7.29
N GLN A 63 9.99 11.61 -6.33
CA GLN A 63 9.87 11.99 -4.92
C GLN A 63 11.12 12.71 -4.38
N GLU A 64 12.31 12.25 -4.74
CA GLU A 64 13.56 12.88 -4.31
C GLU A 64 13.74 14.29 -4.90
N GLU A 65 13.33 14.48 -6.15
CA GLU A 65 13.40 15.79 -6.82
C GLU A 65 12.44 16.78 -6.15
N LEU A 66 11.22 16.35 -5.84
CA LEU A 66 10.26 17.15 -5.07
C LEU A 66 10.80 17.49 -3.68
N THR A 67 11.44 16.56 -2.98
CA THR A 67 12.06 16.84 -1.68
C THR A 67 13.21 17.84 -1.81
N ARG A 68 14.08 17.70 -2.82
CA ARG A 68 15.15 18.68 -3.08
C ARG A 68 14.59 20.08 -3.36
N LEU A 69 13.57 20.16 -4.20
CA LEU A 69 12.92 21.43 -4.54
C LEU A 69 12.21 22.05 -3.33
N ALA A 70 11.51 21.24 -2.53
CA ALA A 70 10.87 21.72 -1.30
C ALA A 70 11.91 22.30 -0.31
N ASN A 71 13.06 21.64 -0.17
CA ASN A 71 14.15 22.14 0.66
C ASN A 71 14.75 23.45 0.12
N ASP A 72 14.95 23.54 -1.20
CA ASP A 72 15.46 24.75 -1.86
C ASP A 72 14.50 25.94 -1.70
N ILE A 73 13.20 25.71 -1.85
CA ILE A 73 12.16 26.74 -1.65
C ILE A 73 12.06 27.17 -0.17
N ALA A 74 12.36 26.27 0.77
CA ALA A 74 12.28 26.53 2.20
C ALA A 74 13.55 27.15 2.80
N ASP A 75 14.69 27.11 2.09
CA ASP A 75 15.95 27.68 2.59
C ASP A 75 15.96 29.21 2.40
N PRO A 76 15.98 30.02 3.49
CA PRO A 76 16.03 31.49 3.39
C PRO A 76 17.27 32.04 2.69
N LYS A 77 18.32 31.23 2.49
CA LYS A 77 19.53 31.59 1.75
C LYS A 77 19.45 31.22 0.26
N SER A 78 18.47 30.43 -0.14
CA SER A 78 18.30 30.04 -1.54
C SER A 78 17.79 31.21 -2.38
N PRO A 79 18.28 31.38 -3.62
CA PRO A 79 17.66 32.30 -4.58
C PRO A 79 16.20 31.91 -4.92
N ASN A 80 15.76 30.70 -4.58
CA ASN A 80 14.40 30.21 -4.81
C ASN A 80 13.51 30.24 -3.56
N TYR A 81 13.99 30.85 -2.47
CA TYR A 81 13.21 31.00 -1.24
C TYR A 81 11.82 31.58 -1.52
N GLY A 82 10.77 30.89 -1.05
CA GLY A 82 9.37 31.30 -1.20
C GLY A 82 8.79 31.16 -2.61
N LYS A 83 9.55 30.67 -3.60
CA LYS A 83 9.05 30.42 -4.96
C LYS A 83 8.32 29.08 -5.07
N HIS A 84 7.15 29.00 -4.44
CA HIS A 84 6.33 27.79 -4.45
C HIS A 84 5.86 27.38 -5.85
N LEU A 85 5.76 26.06 -6.06
CA LEU A 85 5.13 25.50 -7.25
C LEU A 85 3.60 25.70 -7.23
N THR A 86 3.02 25.81 -8.42
CA THR A 86 1.56 25.68 -8.58
C THR A 86 1.13 24.23 -8.38
N LYS A 87 -0.17 24.03 -8.09
CA LYS A 87 -0.74 22.68 -8.00
C LYS A 87 -0.49 21.85 -9.27
N GLN A 88 -0.65 22.46 -10.44
CA GLN A 88 -0.41 21.77 -11.72
C GLN A 88 1.04 21.29 -11.84
N GLN A 89 2.02 22.11 -11.47
CA GLN A 89 3.44 21.72 -11.51
C GLN A 89 3.73 20.55 -10.56
N VAL A 90 3.13 20.54 -9.36
CA VAL A 90 3.26 19.42 -8.41
C VAL A 90 2.61 18.15 -8.97
N ASP A 91 1.44 18.26 -9.58
CA ASP A 91 0.70 17.13 -10.17
C ASP A 91 1.49 16.52 -11.34
N GLU A 92 2.04 17.36 -12.23
CA GLU A 92 2.94 16.93 -13.31
C GLU A 92 4.19 16.24 -12.75
N MET A 93 4.79 16.81 -11.70
CA MET A 93 5.94 16.22 -11.01
C MET A 93 5.64 14.86 -10.38
N SER A 94 4.43 14.68 -9.87
CA SER A 94 4.04 13.50 -9.12
C SER A 94 3.35 12.41 -9.94
N SER A 95 3.02 12.69 -11.20
CA SER A 95 2.32 11.76 -12.07
C SER A 95 3.14 10.48 -12.30
N ASN A 96 2.48 9.33 -12.21
CA ASN A 96 3.06 8.03 -12.55
C ASN A 96 2.04 7.15 -13.31
N PRO A 97 1.78 7.42 -14.60
CA PRO A 97 0.78 6.69 -15.37
C PRO A 97 1.13 5.19 -15.54
N GLU A 98 2.42 4.87 -15.63
CA GLU A 98 2.89 3.48 -15.71
C GLU A 98 2.57 2.72 -14.42
N GLY A 99 2.86 3.32 -13.26
CA GLY A 99 2.53 2.71 -11.98
C GLY A 99 1.03 2.59 -11.74
N GLU A 100 0.24 3.59 -12.16
CA GLU A 100 -1.22 3.52 -12.14
C GLU A 100 -1.72 2.31 -12.95
N ALA A 101 -1.26 2.17 -14.19
CA ALA A 101 -1.66 1.07 -15.08
C ALA A 101 -1.23 -0.31 -14.56
N ALA A 102 -0.02 -0.42 -13.99
CA ALA A 102 0.47 -1.67 -13.41
C ALA A 102 -0.39 -2.12 -12.22
N ILE A 103 -0.75 -1.21 -11.32
CA ILE A 103 -1.59 -1.50 -10.16
C ILE A 103 -3.02 -1.82 -10.60
N GLU A 104 -3.59 -1.06 -11.54
CA GLU A 104 -4.94 -1.30 -12.08
C GLU A 104 -5.05 -2.68 -12.76
N SER A 105 -4.04 -3.06 -13.55
CA SER A 105 -3.97 -4.38 -14.20
C SER A 105 -3.86 -5.49 -13.16
N PHE A 106 -3.00 -5.32 -12.15
CA PHE A 106 -2.86 -6.27 -11.05
C PHE A 106 -4.19 -6.47 -10.32
N LEU A 107 -4.85 -5.39 -9.89
CA LEU A 107 -6.13 -5.46 -9.19
C LEU A 107 -7.24 -6.10 -10.02
N THR A 108 -7.30 -5.76 -11.31
CA THR A 108 -8.26 -6.35 -12.25
C THR A 108 -8.03 -7.85 -12.41
N SER A 109 -6.76 -8.28 -12.50
CA SER A 109 -6.42 -9.71 -12.63
C SER A 109 -6.83 -10.57 -11.43
N LEU A 110 -6.96 -9.95 -10.25
CA LEU A 110 -7.45 -10.57 -9.02
C LEU A 110 -8.98 -10.63 -8.93
N GLY A 111 -9.69 -9.96 -9.83
CA GLY A 111 -11.13 -9.73 -9.74
C GLY A 111 -11.53 -8.74 -8.63
N ALA A 112 -10.60 -7.91 -8.14
CA ALA A 112 -10.89 -6.90 -7.15
C ALA A 112 -11.72 -5.76 -7.76
N ARG A 113 -12.69 -5.24 -7.01
CA ARG A 113 -13.49 -4.10 -7.42
C ARG A 113 -12.72 -2.81 -7.15
N ILE A 114 -12.46 -2.02 -8.19
CA ILE A 114 -11.86 -0.69 -8.04
C ILE A 114 -12.97 0.31 -7.68
N ASP A 115 -12.96 0.80 -6.44
CA ASP A 115 -13.98 1.73 -5.94
C ASP A 115 -13.64 3.19 -6.27
N LYS A 116 -12.35 3.53 -6.30
CA LYS A 116 -11.87 4.89 -6.62
C LYS A 116 -10.47 4.85 -7.21
N LYS A 117 -10.22 5.73 -8.18
CA LYS A 117 -8.90 5.96 -8.79
C LYS A 117 -8.53 7.44 -8.78
N SER A 118 -7.26 7.72 -8.54
CA SER A 118 -6.66 9.05 -8.61
C SER A 118 -5.19 8.95 -9.03
N SER A 119 -4.56 10.08 -9.33
CA SER A 119 -3.12 10.13 -9.70
C SER A 119 -2.16 9.68 -8.60
N SER A 120 -2.63 9.51 -7.36
CA SER A 120 -1.79 9.17 -6.21
C SER A 120 -2.13 7.84 -5.55
N ASN A 121 -3.34 7.32 -5.77
CA ASN A 121 -3.79 6.07 -5.16
C ASN A 121 -4.97 5.44 -5.90
N ILE A 122 -5.09 4.12 -5.72
CA ILE A 122 -6.21 3.30 -6.15
C ILE A 122 -6.82 2.62 -4.92
N VAL A 123 -8.13 2.80 -4.72
CA VAL A 123 -8.92 2.15 -3.66
C VAL A 123 -9.61 0.95 -4.28
N ALA A 124 -9.40 -0.23 -3.70
CA ALA A 124 -10.02 -1.45 -4.18
C ALA A 124 -10.52 -2.32 -3.03
N THR A 125 -11.61 -3.04 -3.29
CA THR A 125 -12.24 -3.96 -2.35
C THR A 125 -12.31 -5.36 -2.95
N ALA A 126 -11.98 -6.35 -2.13
CA ALA A 126 -12.11 -7.77 -2.44
C ALA A 126 -12.24 -8.58 -1.13
N PRO A 127 -12.62 -9.86 -1.20
CA PRO A 127 -12.62 -10.74 -0.05
C PRO A 127 -11.22 -10.91 0.56
N ILE A 128 -11.14 -11.11 1.88
CA ILE A 128 -9.89 -11.38 2.60
C ILE A 128 -9.05 -12.48 1.93
N SER A 129 -9.67 -13.55 1.46
CA SER A 129 -8.95 -14.63 0.77
C SER A 129 -8.23 -14.20 -0.51
N VAL A 130 -8.77 -13.22 -1.24
CA VAL A 130 -8.11 -12.61 -2.40
C VAL A 130 -6.91 -11.79 -1.92
N TRP A 131 -7.05 -10.99 -0.87
CA TRP A 131 -5.95 -10.18 -0.34
C TRP A 131 -4.84 -11.00 0.29
N GLU A 132 -5.15 -12.04 1.06
CA GLU A 132 -4.15 -12.94 1.64
C GLU A 132 -3.26 -13.56 0.55
N THR A 133 -3.86 -13.94 -0.58
CA THR A 133 -3.15 -14.46 -1.75
C THR A 133 -2.35 -13.36 -2.46
N ALA A 134 -2.99 -12.23 -2.76
CA ALA A 134 -2.40 -11.13 -3.52
C ALA A 134 -1.26 -10.41 -2.79
N LEU A 135 -1.35 -10.34 -1.46
CA LEU A 135 -0.42 -9.62 -0.60
C LEU A 135 0.52 -10.57 0.17
N ASN A 136 0.48 -11.88 -0.13
CA ASN A 136 1.24 -12.94 0.55
C ASN A 136 1.27 -12.74 2.07
N THR A 137 0.08 -12.76 2.68
CA THR A 137 -0.13 -12.41 4.08
C THR A 137 -1.33 -13.13 4.70
N GLU A 138 -1.54 -12.92 6.00
CA GLU A 138 -2.70 -13.37 6.74
C GLU A 138 -3.33 -12.20 7.50
N PHE A 139 -4.65 -12.09 7.44
CA PHE A 139 -5.40 -11.07 8.16
C PHE A 139 -6.00 -11.63 9.46
N PHE A 140 -5.94 -10.79 10.50
CA PHE A 140 -6.45 -11.07 11.83
C PHE A 140 -7.38 -9.94 12.26
N GLU A 141 -8.32 -10.29 13.12
CA GLU A 141 -9.11 -9.32 13.86
C GLU A 141 -8.22 -8.63 14.89
N VAL A 142 -8.30 -7.31 14.98
CA VAL A 142 -7.49 -6.50 15.90
C VAL A 142 -8.37 -5.48 16.57
N GLU A 143 -8.35 -5.49 17.90
CA GLU A 143 -8.90 -4.41 18.71
C GLU A 143 -7.78 -3.43 19.04
N ALA A 144 -7.99 -2.17 18.67
CA ALA A 144 -7.03 -1.11 18.92
C ALA A 144 -7.65 -0.06 19.84
N PRO A 145 -6.95 0.38 20.89
CA PRO A 145 -7.48 1.39 21.79
C PRO A 145 -7.77 2.74 21.09
N ALA A 146 -7.10 3.01 19.96
CA ALA A 146 -7.36 4.17 19.10
C ALA A 146 -8.68 4.09 18.30
N ALA A 147 -9.30 2.91 18.22
CA ALA A 147 -10.57 2.67 17.54
C ALA A 147 -11.51 1.86 18.47
N PRO A 148 -11.93 2.45 19.61
CA PRO A 148 -12.73 1.74 20.60
C PRO A 148 -14.07 1.27 20.00
N GLY A 149 -14.43 0.02 20.27
CA GLY A 149 -15.66 -0.61 19.76
C GLY A 149 -15.61 -1.01 18.29
N GLN A 150 -14.45 -0.95 17.63
CA GLN A 150 -14.26 -1.42 16.26
C GLN A 150 -13.25 -2.55 16.21
N THR A 151 -13.59 -3.61 15.48
CA THR A 151 -12.69 -4.70 15.13
C THR A 151 -12.07 -4.41 13.76
N LEU A 152 -10.74 -4.23 13.74
CA LEU A 152 -9.97 -3.96 12.54
C LEU A 152 -9.48 -5.26 11.91
N GLN A 153 -9.43 -5.32 10.58
CA GLN A 153 -8.76 -6.41 9.86
C GLN A 153 -7.33 -5.98 9.57
N ARG A 154 -6.34 -6.61 10.20
CA ARG A 154 -4.92 -6.25 10.01
C ARG A 154 -4.04 -7.46 9.81
N ALA A 155 -2.97 -7.25 9.07
CA ALA A 155 -1.88 -8.19 8.85
C ALA A 155 -0.64 -7.77 9.64
N ARG A 156 0.27 -8.71 9.88
CA ARG A 156 1.56 -8.41 10.53
C ARG A 156 2.64 -7.96 9.56
N THR A 157 2.55 -8.42 8.32
CA THR A 157 3.45 -8.08 7.21
C THR A 157 2.67 -8.13 5.92
N TYR A 158 3.20 -7.62 4.82
CA TYR A 158 2.72 -8.01 3.50
C TYR A 158 3.82 -7.86 2.46
N SER A 159 3.62 -8.54 1.34
CA SER A 159 4.51 -8.51 0.19
C SER A 159 3.71 -8.26 -1.09
N LEU A 160 4.39 -7.87 -2.15
CA LEU A 160 3.81 -7.76 -3.49
C LEU A 160 4.71 -8.47 -4.50
N PRO A 161 4.18 -8.94 -5.64
CA PRO A 161 5.03 -9.30 -6.78
C PRO A 161 5.91 -8.11 -7.17
N ASP A 162 7.18 -8.35 -7.47
CA ASP A 162 8.17 -7.34 -7.85
C ASP A 162 7.69 -6.38 -8.94
N THR A 163 7.00 -6.92 -9.95
CA THR A 163 6.40 -6.18 -11.07
C THR A 163 5.43 -5.10 -10.61
N VAL A 164 4.75 -5.30 -9.48
CA VAL A 164 3.81 -4.34 -8.88
C VAL A 164 4.49 -3.53 -7.78
N ALA A 165 5.32 -4.17 -6.96
CA ALA A 165 6.01 -3.59 -5.82
C ALA A 165 6.83 -2.35 -6.19
N GLN A 166 7.49 -2.37 -7.36
CA GLN A 166 8.29 -1.24 -7.84
C GLN A 166 7.45 0.05 -8.05
N HIS A 167 6.14 -0.07 -8.27
CA HIS A 167 5.22 1.03 -8.50
C HIS A 167 4.39 1.42 -7.26
N VAL A 168 4.48 0.68 -6.17
CA VAL A 168 3.69 0.90 -4.95
C VAL A 168 4.58 1.50 -3.86
N ASN A 169 4.12 2.58 -3.24
CA ASN A 169 4.76 3.14 -2.05
C ASN A 169 4.36 2.37 -0.79
N MET A 170 3.05 2.16 -0.61
CA MET A 170 2.46 1.39 0.47
C MET A 170 1.05 0.96 0.12
N VAL A 171 0.56 -0.08 0.80
CA VAL A 171 -0.84 -0.52 0.78
C VAL A 171 -1.41 -0.33 2.17
N THR A 172 -2.36 0.59 2.35
CA THR A 172 -2.97 0.82 3.66
C THR A 172 -4.14 -0.10 3.94
N ASN A 173 -4.59 -0.10 5.20
CA ASN A 173 -5.51 -1.08 5.78
C ASN A 173 -4.91 -2.50 5.77
N THR A 174 -3.58 -2.61 5.82
CA THR A 174 -2.87 -3.89 5.93
C THR A 174 -2.24 -3.99 7.32
N VAL A 175 -1.10 -3.33 7.54
CA VAL A 175 -0.31 -3.41 8.78
C VAL A 175 -0.44 -2.17 9.67
N GLN A 176 -1.02 -1.08 9.15
CA GLN A 176 -1.04 0.21 9.82
C GLN A 176 -2.15 0.27 10.87
N MET A 177 -1.80 0.72 12.07
CA MET A 177 -2.75 0.92 13.17
C MET A 177 -3.25 2.37 13.19
N PRO A 178 -4.52 2.61 13.57
CA PRO A 178 -4.99 3.97 13.78
C PRO A 178 -4.17 4.65 14.89
N VAL A 179 -3.85 5.93 14.69
CA VAL A 179 -3.14 6.72 15.70
C VAL A 179 -4.13 7.26 16.73
N ARG A 180 -3.80 7.16 18.02
CA ARG A 180 -4.53 7.90 19.06
C ARG A 180 -4.22 9.39 18.89
N ILE A 181 -5.19 10.18 18.46
CA ILE A 181 -5.08 11.64 18.55
C ILE A 181 -5.29 12.02 20.02
N SER A 182 -4.19 12.19 20.75
CA SER A 182 -4.26 12.82 22.08
C SER A 182 -4.69 14.27 21.87
N ARG A 183 -5.94 14.61 22.21
CA ARG A 183 -6.34 16.01 22.29
C ARG A 183 -5.44 16.66 23.35
N GLY A 184 -4.67 17.67 22.96
CA GLY A 184 -3.84 18.44 23.89
C GLY A 184 -4.69 19.05 25.02
N PRO A 185 -4.06 19.62 26.05
CA PRO A 185 -4.79 20.21 27.17
C PRO A 185 -5.84 21.20 26.65
N VAL A 186 -7.11 20.96 26.97
CA VAL A 186 -8.16 21.95 26.75
C VAL A 186 -7.84 23.10 27.70
N MET A 187 -7.32 24.22 27.18
CA MET A 187 -7.24 25.45 27.97
C MET A 187 -8.66 25.90 28.25
N GLY A 188 -9.18 25.51 29.42
CA GLY A 188 -10.47 25.95 29.91
C GLY A 188 -10.45 27.46 30.09
N GLY A 189 -10.99 28.19 29.12
CA GLY A 189 -11.19 29.63 29.21
C GLY A 189 -12.10 29.92 30.39
N ARG A 190 -11.55 30.53 31.44
CA ARG A 190 -12.31 31.02 32.58
C ARG A 190 -13.15 32.21 32.12
N VAL A 191 -14.42 31.99 31.79
CA VAL A 191 -15.37 33.07 31.53
C VAL A 191 -15.55 33.84 32.85
N ARG A 192 -14.99 35.05 32.93
CA ARG A 192 -15.34 36.01 33.98
C ARG A 192 -16.73 36.56 33.65
N GLY A 193 -17.70 36.25 34.50
CA GLY A 193 -19.01 36.89 34.47
C GLY A 193 -18.85 38.40 34.72
N VAL A 194 -19.58 39.18 33.92
CA VAL A 194 -19.88 40.59 34.16
C VAL A 194 -21.29 40.66 34.70
#